data_AF-A0A662I1F1-F1
#
_entry.id   AF-A0A662I1F1-F1
#
_cell.length_a   1.000
_cell.length_b   1.000
_cell.length_c   1.000
_cell.angle_alpha   90.00
_cell.angle_beta   90.00
_cell.angle_gamma   90.00
#
_symmetry.space_group_name_H-M   'P 1'
#
loop_
_entity.id
_entity.type
_entity.pdbx_description
1 polymer ?
#
loop_
_entity_poly.entity_id
_entity_poly.type
_entity_poly.pdbx_seq_one_letter_code
_entity_poly.pdbx_strand_id
1 'polypeptide(L)'
;MMTSSIRYEYPLLRVPASLIIDDWSVVCLNEQGEVEYKKMRKILLSLLDLGVKGKLSLVPCIVSSSGEILGYVNKEIKGLPDNELAETLRLIREKAVKYFDITPEILTHSFVVDTESNKTLSEKEWEWSQSQDLETLTKYIAKALEILKDIGVVANGVTSPCDFGREVEGIYARAVLEAEKKIYGIKLTWYFLNVERCSRRVTP
;
A
#
# COMPACT_ATOMS: atom_id res chain seq x y z
N MET A 1 14.21 57.60 -17.65
CA MET A 1 14.73 56.55 -16.75
C MET A 1 13.62 55.56 -16.48
N MET A 2 13.65 54.37 -17.08
CA MET A 2 12.77 53.27 -16.68
C MET A 2 13.47 52.50 -15.56
N THR A 3 12.92 52.56 -14.36
CA THR A 3 13.25 51.62 -13.28
C THR A 3 12.61 50.28 -13.66
N SER A 4 13.39 49.38 -14.26
CA SER A 4 13.01 47.99 -14.43
C SER A 4 12.93 47.36 -13.04
N SER A 5 11.71 47.09 -12.59
CA SER A 5 11.45 46.27 -11.40
C SER A 5 11.97 44.86 -11.66
N ILE A 6 13.02 44.46 -10.96
CA ILE A 6 13.49 43.07 -10.97
C ILE A 6 12.45 42.24 -10.22
N ARG A 7 11.75 41.37 -10.94
CA ARG A 7 10.96 40.29 -10.35
C ARG A 7 11.86 39.07 -10.25
N TYR A 8 11.91 38.45 -9.07
CA TYR A 8 12.46 37.13 -8.89
C TYR A 8 11.36 36.12 -9.25
N GLU A 9 11.65 35.26 -10.22
CA GLU A 9 10.86 34.04 -10.45
C GLU A 9 11.60 32.90 -9.75
N TYR A 10 10.90 32.18 -8.87
CA TYR A 10 11.43 30.97 -8.27
C TYR A 10 11.84 29.99 -9.38
N PRO A 11 12.95 29.27 -9.24
CA PRO A 11 13.46 28.39 -10.28
C PRO A 11 12.38 27.40 -10.74
N LEU A 12 12.13 27.44 -12.05
CA LEU A 12 11.22 26.66 -12.87
C LEU A 12 11.59 25.16 -12.93
N LEU A 13 11.79 24.51 -11.78
CA LEU A 13 11.92 23.05 -11.68
C LEU A 13 10.50 22.44 -11.71
N ARG A 14 9.92 22.41 -12.92
CA ARG A 14 8.50 22.15 -13.23
C ARG A 14 8.10 20.68 -13.37
N VAL A 15 8.86 19.72 -12.85
CA VAL A 15 8.38 18.32 -12.81
C VAL A 15 7.82 18.06 -11.42
N PRO A 16 6.50 17.99 -11.23
CA PRO A 16 5.94 17.53 -9.97
C PRO A 16 6.47 16.12 -9.70
N ALA A 17 7.15 15.95 -8.56
CA ALA A 17 7.63 14.64 -8.10
C ALA A 17 6.73 14.16 -6.98
N SER A 18 6.37 12.88 -7.02
CA SER A 18 5.64 12.19 -5.97
C SER A 18 6.53 11.09 -5.39
N LEU A 19 6.61 11.00 -4.07
CA LEU A 19 7.35 9.93 -3.41
C LEU A 19 6.48 8.68 -3.33
N ILE A 20 6.93 7.57 -3.92
CA ILE A 20 6.29 6.26 -3.79
C ILE A 20 7.16 5.40 -2.88
N ILE A 21 6.57 4.95 -1.77
CA ILE A 21 7.18 3.98 -0.86
C ILE A 21 6.37 2.68 -0.95
N ASP A 22 7.02 1.64 -1.41
CA ASP A 22 6.49 0.29 -1.52
C ASP A 22 7.10 -0.62 -0.43
N ASP A 23 6.49 -1.79 -0.23
CA ASP A 23 6.79 -2.86 0.74
C ASP A 23 6.76 -2.44 2.22
N TRP A 24 6.11 -1.33 2.56
CA TRP A 24 6.06 -0.87 3.95
C TRP A 24 4.96 -1.57 4.75
N SER A 25 5.23 -1.85 6.02
CA SER A 25 4.21 -2.22 7.01
C SER A 25 4.65 -1.86 8.42
N VAL A 26 3.80 -2.12 9.41
CA VAL A 26 4.06 -1.86 10.84
C VAL A 26 5.23 -2.68 11.39
N VAL A 27 5.60 -3.76 10.69
CA VAL A 27 6.77 -4.61 10.98
C VAL A 27 7.46 -5.05 9.70
N CYS A 28 8.74 -5.40 9.81
CA CYS A 28 9.44 -6.24 8.84
C CYS A 28 10.08 -7.43 9.58
N LEU A 29 10.48 -8.46 8.85
CA LEU A 29 11.21 -9.60 9.40
C LEU A 29 12.70 -9.45 9.10
N ASN A 30 13.55 -9.68 10.09
CA ASN A 30 15.00 -9.76 9.88
C ASN A 30 15.39 -11.11 9.25
N GLU A 31 16.69 -11.29 8.97
CA GLU A 31 17.23 -12.53 8.38
C GLU A 31 16.96 -13.77 9.24
N GLN A 32 16.75 -13.59 10.55
CA GLN A 32 16.42 -14.64 11.50
C GLN A 32 14.91 -14.89 11.63
N GLY A 33 14.08 -14.12 10.92
CA GLY A 33 12.62 -14.21 10.97
C GLY A 33 11.99 -13.49 12.18
N GLU A 34 12.74 -12.65 12.89
CA GLU A 34 12.25 -11.89 14.03
C GLU A 34 11.63 -10.56 13.59
N VAL A 35 10.66 -10.09 14.36
CA VAL A 35 9.87 -8.89 14.07
C VAL A 35 10.60 -7.60 14.45
N GLU A 36 10.87 -6.73 13.49
CA GLU A 36 11.56 -5.44 13.66
C GLU A 36 10.62 -4.22 13.59
N TYR A 37 9.70 -4.07 14.55
CA TYR A 37 8.74 -2.96 14.53
C TYR A 37 9.33 -1.57 14.83
N LYS A 38 10.38 -1.48 15.65
CA LYS A 38 11.01 -0.19 16.00
C LYS A 38 11.66 0.46 14.79
N LYS A 39 12.27 -0.35 13.92
CA LYS A 39 12.89 0.07 12.67
C LYS A 39 11.84 0.64 11.72
N MET A 40 10.72 -0.08 11.54
CA MET A 40 9.63 0.38 10.67
C MET A 40 8.97 1.66 11.16
N ARG A 41 8.79 1.82 12.47
CA ARG A 41 8.33 3.10 13.03
C ARG A 41 9.32 4.24 12.81
N LYS A 42 10.61 3.99 12.98
CA LYS A 42 11.65 4.99 12.71
C LYS A 42 11.63 5.44 11.24
N ILE A 43 11.44 4.50 10.31
CA ILE A 43 11.27 4.80 8.89
C ILE A 43 10.04 5.69 8.69
N LEU A 44 8.88 5.32 9.25
CA LEU A 44 7.66 6.14 9.14
C LEU A 44 7.88 7.57 9.66
N LEU A 45 8.48 7.73 10.84
CA LEU A 45 8.80 9.04 11.41
C LEU A 45 9.73 9.84 10.48
N SER A 46 10.73 9.18 9.89
CA SER A 46 11.66 9.83 8.96
C SER A 46 10.95 10.28 7.68
N LEU A 47 10.01 9.49 7.16
CA LEU A 47 9.18 9.88 6.01
C LEU A 47 8.27 11.08 6.33
N LEU A 48 7.70 11.13 7.53
CA LEU A 48 6.89 12.26 7.99
C LEU A 48 7.72 13.54 8.11
N ASP A 49 8.98 13.43 8.56
CA ASP A 49 9.88 14.57 8.72
C ASP A 49 10.34 15.17 7.37
N LEU A 50 10.31 14.41 6.27
CA LEU A 50 10.62 14.92 4.94
C LEU A 50 9.60 15.96 4.45
N GLY A 51 8.35 15.89 4.92
CA GLY A 51 7.27 16.79 4.50
C GLY A 51 6.88 16.68 3.01
N VAL A 52 7.33 15.62 2.33
CA VAL A 52 7.02 15.33 0.92
C VAL A 52 5.71 14.55 0.84
N LYS A 53 4.93 14.80 -0.22
CA LYS A 53 3.69 14.08 -0.49
C LYS A 53 3.90 12.95 -1.49
N GLY A 54 3.05 11.94 -1.40
CA GLY A 54 2.96 10.91 -2.42
C GLY A 54 2.12 9.74 -1.98
N LYS A 55 2.64 8.53 -2.15
CA LYS A 55 1.95 7.28 -1.81
C LYS A 55 2.80 6.43 -0.87
N LEU A 56 2.15 5.83 0.12
CA LEU A 56 2.74 4.83 1.00
C LEU A 56 1.91 3.55 0.90
N SER A 57 2.53 2.45 0.51
CA SER A 57 1.88 1.15 0.59
C SER A 57 1.85 0.64 2.05
N LEU A 58 0.88 -0.21 2.37
CA LEU A 58 0.79 -0.88 3.67
C LEU A 58 0.45 -2.35 3.43
N VAL A 59 1.34 -3.28 3.81
CA VAL A 59 1.06 -4.72 3.79
C VAL A 59 0.12 -5.08 4.97
N PRO A 60 -1.14 -5.47 4.74
CA PRO A 60 -2.15 -5.63 5.80
C PRO A 60 -2.02 -6.91 6.64
N CYS A 61 -1.53 -8.00 6.06
CA CYS A 61 -1.34 -9.29 6.72
C CYS A 61 0.15 -9.67 6.71
N ILE A 62 0.71 -9.86 7.91
CA ILE A 62 2.12 -10.19 8.09
C ILE A 62 2.26 -11.70 8.04
N VAL A 63 3.06 -12.17 7.08
CA VAL A 63 3.35 -13.59 6.87
C VAL A 63 4.84 -13.83 7.04
N SER A 64 5.22 -14.91 7.71
CA SER A 64 6.60 -15.33 7.86
C SER A 64 7.19 -15.86 6.55
N SER A 65 8.51 -16.01 6.50
CA SER A 65 9.19 -16.66 5.36
C SER A 65 8.72 -18.11 5.12
N SER A 66 8.17 -18.78 6.14
CA SER A 66 7.61 -20.13 6.04
C SER A 66 6.12 -20.17 5.68
N GLY A 67 5.47 -19.01 5.49
CA GLY A 67 4.03 -18.94 5.23
C GLY A 67 3.16 -18.89 6.49
N GLU A 68 3.73 -18.82 7.70
CA GLU A 68 2.91 -18.66 8.91
C GLU A 68 2.32 -17.25 8.96
N ILE A 69 1.00 -17.11 9.09
CA ILE A 69 0.36 -15.82 9.35
C ILE A 69 0.73 -15.39 10.77
N LEU A 70 1.53 -14.34 10.88
CA LEU A 70 1.90 -13.73 12.17
C LEU A 70 0.80 -12.81 12.70
N GLY A 71 -0.02 -12.23 11.81
CA GLY A 71 -1.16 -11.42 12.21
C GLY A 71 -1.62 -10.42 11.17
N TYR A 72 -2.65 -9.66 11.51
CA TYR A 72 -3.21 -8.59 10.67
C TYR A 72 -3.05 -7.25 11.37
N VAL A 73 -2.80 -6.18 10.62
CA VAL A 73 -2.56 -4.85 11.21
C VAL A 73 -3.77 -4.26 11.96
N ASN A 74 -4.99 -4.74 11.68
CA ASN A 74 -6.20 -4.37 12.42
C ASN A 74 -6.47 -5.23 13.66
N LYS A 75 -5.60 -6.20 13.95
CA LYS A 75 -5.70 -7.14 15.08
C LYS A 75 -4.36 -7.18 15.82
N GLU A 76 -3.94 -8.36 16.25
CA GLU A 76 -2.64 -8.64 16.85
C GLU A 76 -1.64 -9.12 15.79
N ILE A 77 -0.34 -8.89 16.04
CA ILE A 77 0.78 -9.43 15.26
C ILE A 77 1.76 -10.08 16.23
N LYS A 78 1.99 -11.38 16.09
CA LYS A 78 2.94 -12.16 16.89
C LYS A 78 4.33 -11.49 16.85
N GLY A 79 4.86 -11.12 18.02
CA GLY A 79 6.16 -10.44 18.16
C GLY A 79 6.11 -8.90 18.17
N LEU A 80 4.93 -8.30 18.00
CA LEU A 80 4.70 -6.86 18.13
C LEU A 80 3.80 -6.59 19.35
N PRO A 81 4.26 -5.84 20.38
CA PRO A 81 3.41 -5.44 21.49
C PRO A 81 2.23 -4.56 21.04
N ASP A 82 1.03 -4.77 21.61
CA ASP A 82 -0.19 -4.06 21.24
C ASP A 82 -0.09 -2.55 21.36
N ASN A 83 0.60 -2.06 22.40
CA ASN A 83 0.83 -0.61 22.60
C ASN A 83 1.71 -0.02 21.49
N GLU A 84 2.67 -0.79 20.99
CA GLU A 84 3.59 -0.40 19.92
C GLU A 84 2.88 -0.41 18.55
N LEU A 85 1.98 -1.37 18.33
CA LEU A 85 1.08 -1.39 17.16
C LEU A 85 0.14 -0.18 17.19
N ALA A 86 -0.59 0.00 18.30
CA ALA A 86 -1.57 1.08 18.47
C ALA A 86 -0.95 2.46 18.24
N GLU A 87 0.26 2.69 18.76
CA GLU A 87 1.00 3.93 18.56
C GLU A 87 1.37 4.15 17.08
N THR A 88 1.83 3.10 16.39
CA THR A 88 2.17 3.19 14.97
C THR A 88 0.92 3.47 14.12
N LEU A 89 -0.20 2.79 14.40
CA LEU A 89 -1.46 3.03 13.71
C LEU A 89 -2.03 4.44 13.99
N ARG A 90 -1.81 4.98 15.20
CA ARG A 90 -2.16 6.37 15.52
C ARG A 90 -1.38 7.34 14.65
N LEU A 91 -0.06 7.15 14.50
CA LEU A 91 0.76 7.97 13.61
C LEU A 91 0.28 7.92 12.16
N ILE A 92 -0.12 6.74 11.69
CA ILE A 92 -0.70 6.58 10.35
C ILE A 92 -1.96 7.45 10.21
N ARG A 93 -2.96 7.24 11.08
CA ARG A 93 -4.26 7.93 11.05
C ARG A 93 -4.15 9.45 11.21
N GLU A 94 -3.25 9.92 12.06
CA GLU A 94 -3.20 11.34 12.43
C GLU A 94 -2.18 12.15 11.62
N LYS A 95 -1.14 11.50 11.12
CA LYS A 95 -0.01 12.17 10.45
C LYS A 95 0.21 11.67 9.03
N ALA A 96 0.37 10.37 8.81
CA ALA A 96 0.77 9.85 7.49
C ALA A 96 -0.27 10.15 6.40
N VAL A 97 -1.55 9.99 6.69
CA VAL A 97 -2.66 10.29 5.74
C VAL A 97 -2.71 11.76 5.27
N LYS A 98 -1.99 12.69 5.93
CA LYS A 98 -1.91 14.10 5.49
C LYS A 98 -0.90 14.31 4.36
N TYR A 99 0.04 13.38 4.21
CA TYR A 99 1.13 13.45 3.24
C TYR A 99 1.02 12.36 2.18
N PHE A 100 0.46 11.19 2.54
CA PHE A 100 0.44 10.03 1.69
C PHE A 100 -0.99 9.56 1.42
N ASP A 101 -1.28 9.24 0.16
CA ASP A 101 -2.33 8.29 -0.18
C ASP A 101 -1.85 6.90 0.27
N ILE A 102 -2.58 6.30 1.21
CA ILE A 102 -2.20 5.01 1.80
C ILE A 102 -3.05 3.91 1.17
N THR A 103 -2.39 2.94 0.57
CA THR A 103 -3.05 1.84 -0.17
C THR A 103 -2.57 0.49 0.34
N PRO A 104 -3.40 -0.56 0.32
CA PRO A 104 -2.93 -1.89 0.65
C PRO A 104 -1.96 -2.38 -0.44
N GLU A 105 -0.88 -3.04 -0.07
CA GLU A 105 0.03 -3.75 -0.99
C GLU A 105 -0.42 -5.17 -1.29
N ILE A 106 -1.67 -5.18 -1.73
CA ILE A 106 -2.69 -6.21 -1.53
C ILE A 106 -2.42 -6.98 -0.22
N LEU A 107 -2.87 -8.21 0.00
CA LEU A 107 -3.07 -8.69 1.36
C LEU A 107 -1.77 -9.05 2.10
N THR A 108 -0.78 -9.67 1.45
CA THR A 108 0.43 -10.17 2.15
C THR A 108 1.76 -9.81 1.51
N HIS A 109 1.76 -9.31 0.27
CA HIS A 109 2.96 -9.16 -0.57
C HIS A 109 3.84 -10.43 -0.58
N SER A 110 3.22 -11.61 -0.40
CA SER A 110 3.95 -12.87 -0.25
C SER A 110 3.10 -14.09 -0.62
N PHE A 111 2.58 -14.83 0.35
CA PHE A 111 1.76 -16.01 0.12
C PHE A 111 0.28 -15.65 0.05
N VAL A 112 -0.46 -16.28 -0.84
CA VAL A 112 -1.92 -16.13 -0.89
C VAL A 112 -2.52 -16.56 0.44
N VAL A 113 -3.51 -15.84 0.93
CA VAL A 113 -4.33 -16.27 2.06
C VAL A 113 -5.66 -16.78 1.52
N ASP A 114 -5.99 -18.01 1.81
CA ASP A 114 -7.36 -18.48 1.64
C ASP A 114 -8.24 -17.75 2.67
N THR A 115 -9.11 -16.87 2.17
CA THR A 115 -9.99 -16.03 3.01
C THR A 115 -11.03 -16.84 3.79
N GLU A 116 -11.33 -18.07 3.38
CA GLU A 116 -12.28 -18.94 4.09
C GLU A 116 -11.62 -19.68 5.25
N SER A 117 -10.48 -20.32 4.99
CA SER A 117 -9.76 -21.10 6.01
C SER A 117 -8.79 -20.28 6.87
N ASN A 118 -8.48 -19.04 6.46
CA ASN A 118 -7.48 -18.16 7.08
C ASN A 118 -6.11 -18.84 7.20
N LYS A 119 -5.69 -19.51 6.14
CA LYS A 119 -4.38 -20.15 6.01
C LYS A 119 -3.73 -19.71 4.71
N THR A 120 -2.40 -19.70 4.70
CA THR A 120 -1.69 -19.45 3.45
C THR A 120 -1.71 -20.65 2.54
N LEU A 121 -1.79 -20.40 1.25
CA LEU A 121 -1.45 -21.38 0.21
C LEU A 121 0.05 -21.37 -0.05
N SER A 122 0.57 -22.40 -0.71
CA SER A 122 1.99 -22.47 -1.10
C SER A 122 2.36 -21.49 -2.22
N GLU A 123 1.37 -21.03 -2.98
CA GLU A 123 1.53 -20.13 -4.12
C GLU A 123 1.75 -18.68 -3.67
N LYS A 124 2.52 -17.92 -4.47
CA LYS A 124 2.69 -16.50 -4.22
C LYS A 124 1.47 -15.71 -4.67
N GLU A 125 1.19 -14.64 -3.94
CA GLU A 125 0.02 -13.78 -4.14
C GLU A 125 -0.07 -13.25 -5.58
N TRP A 126 1.05 -12.81 -6.15
CA TRP A 126 1.11 -12.33 -7.52
C TRP A 126 1.00 -13.45 -8.57
N GLU A 127 1.50 -14.66 -8.31
CA GLU A 127 1.37 -15.81 -9.23
C GLU A 127 -0.08 -16.31 -9.29
N TRP A 128 -0.69 -16.49 -8.12
CA TRP A 128 -2.07 -16.94 -7.97
C TRP A 128 -3.05 -16.01 -8.68
N SER A 129 -2.82 -14.69 -8.54
CA SER A 129 -3.71 -13.67 -9.08
C SER A 129 -3.88 -13.73 -10.61
N GLN A 130 -2.95 -14.34 -11.34
CA GLN A 130 -2.93 -14.37 -12.81
C GLN A 130 -4.03 -15.22 -13.44
N SER A 131 -4.74 -16.03 -12.66
CA SER A 131 -5.76 -16.97 -13.17
C SER A 131 -7.11 -16.87 -12.47
N GLN A 132 -7.28 -15.87 -11.59
CA GLN A 132 -8.49 -15.72 -10.79
C GLN A 132 -9.62 -15.02 -11.54
N ASP A 133 -10.85 -15.33 -11.14
CA ASP A 133 -12.03 -14.65 -11.63
C ASP A 133 -12.32 -13.34 -10.89
N LEU A 134 -13.32 -12.60 -11.41
CA LEU A 134 -13.73 -11.32 -10.85
C LEU A 134 -14.18 -11.44 -9.40
N GLU A 135 -14.95 -12.49 -9.06
CA GLU A 135 -15.50 -12.65 -7.72
C GLU A 135 -14.40 -12.89 -6.69
N THR A 136 -13.47 -13.78 -7.02
CA THR A 136 -12.35 -14.17 -6.16
C THR A 136 -11.41 -12.99 -5.92
N LEU A 137 -10.98 -12.30 -6.98
CA LEU A 137 -10.15 -11.09 -6.83
C LEU A 137 -10.87 -9.99 -6.06
N THR A 138 -12.17 -9.77 -6.32
CA THR A 138 -12.94 -8.73 -5.60
C THR A 138 -13.01 -9.04 -4.11
N LYS A 139 -13.28 -10.29 -3.74
CA LYS A 139 -13.32 -10.73 -2.33
C LYS A 139 -11.96 -10.54 -1.65
N TYR A 140 -10.88 -10.94 -2.34
CA TYR A 140 -9.53 -10.86 -1.81
C TYR A 140 -9.05 -9.42 -1.62
N ILE A 141 -9.26 -8.56 -2.62
CA ILE A 141 -8.93 -7.12 -2.54
C ILE A 141 -9.80 -6.43 -1.49
N ALA A 142 -11.10 -6.74 -1.43
CA ALA A 142 -11.99 -6.20 -0.41
C ALA A 142 -11.53 -6.54 1.01
N LYS A 143 -10.90 -7.70 1.21
CA LYS A 143 -10.33 -8.06 2.51
C LYS A 143 -9.18 -7.14 2.92
N ALA A 144 -8.26 -6.85 1.98
CA ALA A 144 -7.16 -5.92 2.22
C ALA A 144 -7.68 -4.51 2.53
N LEU A 145 -8.68 -4.03 1.76
CA LEU A 145 -9.31 -2.72 1.97
C LEU A 145 -10.07 -2.64 3.30
N GLU A 146 -10.78 -3.71 3.69
CA GLU A 146 -11.49 -3.80 4.98
C GLU A 146 -10.51 -3.65 6.15
N ILE A 147 -9.34 -4.28 6.10
CA ILE A 147 -8.32 -4.15 7.14
C ILE A 147 -7.85 -2.71 7.27
N LEU A 148 -7.62 -2.01 6.16
CA LEU A 148 -7.25 -0.58 6.19
C LEU A 148 -8.38 0.29 6.76
N LYS A 149 -9.63 -0.02 6.41
CA LYS A 149 -10.80 0.67 6.94
C LYS A 149 -10.88 0.54 8.46
N ASP A 150 -10.65 -0.68 8.96
CA ASP A 150 -10.70 -0.98 10.39
C ASP A 150 -9.64 -0.22 11.19
N ILE A 151 -8.46 0.03 10.60
CA ILE A 151 -7.42 0.87 11.23
C ILE A 151 -7.64 2.37 11.00
N GLY A 152 -8.75 2.78 10.39
CA GLY A 152 -9.14 4.18 10.17
C GLY A 152 -8.45 4.85 8.98
N VAL A 153 -7.99 4.08 8.01
CA VAL A 153 -7.42 4.57 6.75
C VAL A 153 -8.45 4.41 5.64
N VAL A 154 -8.69 5.46 4.85
CA VAL A 154 -9.50 5.38 3.64
C VAL A 154 -8.56 5.25 2.45
N ALA A 155 -8.39 4.02 1.96
CA ALA A 155 -7.70 3.78 0.71
C ALA A 155 -8.62 4.16 -0.46
N ASN A 156 -8.05 4.81 -1.49
CA ASN A 156 -8.73 5.17 -2.74
C ASN A 156 -8.09 4.50 -3.97
N GLY A 157 -7.28 3.48 -3.72
CA GLY A 157 -6.46 2.75 -4.66
C GLY A 157 -5.82 1.54 -3.99
N VAL A 158 -5.14 0.72 -4.79
CA VAL A 158 -4.38 -0.45 -4.32
C VAL A 158 -2.97 -0.43 -4.90
N THR A 159 -2.03 -1.05 -4.21
CA THR A 159 -0.69 -1.33 -4.73
C THR A 159 -0.61 -2.78 -5.14
N SER A 160 -0.25 -3.04 -6.41
CA SER A 160 -0.08 -4.39 -6.94
C SER A 160 1.31 -4.92 -6.57
N PRO A 161 1.44 -5.97 -5.73
CA PRO A 161 2.72 -6.59 -5.44
C PRO A 161 3.26 -7.21 -6.73
N CYS A 162 4.50 -6.91 -7.09
CA CYS A 162 5.15 -7.46 -8.28
C CYS A 162 4.30 -7.26 -9.55
N ASP A 163 3.75 -8.33 -10.13
CA ASP A 163 2.92 -8.33 -11.33
C ASP A 163 1.46 -8.73 -11.06
N PHE A 164 0.95 -8.54 -9.84
CA PHE A 164 -0.39 -8.98 -9.45
C PHE A 164 -1.47 -8.58 -10.46
N GLY A 165 -2.21 -9.58 -10.94
CA GLY A 165 -3.35 -9.43 -11.84
C GLY A 165 -2.98 -9.05 -13.28
N ARG A 166 -1.69 -9.11 -13.66
CA ARG A 166 -1.20 -8.71 -14.98
C ARG A 166 -1.81 -9.48 -16.15
N GLU A 167 -1.86 -10.80 -16.07
CA GLU A 167 -2.41 -11.65 -17.15
C GLU A 167 -3.95 -11.55 -17.25
N VAL A 168 -4.59 -11.02 -16.20
CA VAL A 168 -6.04 -10.78 -16.12
C VAL A 168 -6.37 -9.31 -15.87
N GLU A 169 -5.58 -8.37 -16.39
CA GLU A 169 -5.64 -6.94 -16.00
C GLU A 169 -7.05 -6.35 -16.10
N GLY A 170 -7.84 -6.71 -17.13
CA GLY A 170 -9.22 -6.23 -17.26
C GLY A 170 -10.16 -6.72 -16.15
N ILE A 171 -9.95 -7.95 -15.66
CA ILE A 171 -10.67 -8.50 -14.50
C ILE A 171 -10.16 -7.83 -13.23
N TYR A 172 -8.84 -7.72 -13.08
CA TYR A 172 -8.21 -7.08 -11.93
C TYR A 172 -8.68 -5.64 -11.75
N ALA A 173 -8.64 -4.82 -12.80
CA ALA A 173 -9.10 -3.43 -12.77
C ALA A 173 -10.57 -3.31 -12.32
N ARG A 174 -11.43 -4.22 -12.79
CA ARG A 174 -12.84 -4.26 -12.37
C ARG A 174 -12.97 -4.74 -10.92
N ALA A 175 -12.17 -5.71 -10.50
CA ALA A 175 -12.17 -6.22 -9.12
C ALA A 175 -11.78 -5.14 -8.11
N VAL A 176 -10.74 -4.34 -8.42
CA VAL A 176 -10.34 -3.18 -7.60
C VAL A 176 -11.51 -2.21 -7.45
N LEU A 177 -12.16 -1.83 -8.57
CA LEU A 177 -13.30 -0.90 -8.54
C LEU A 177 -14.49 -1.45 -7.74
N GLU A 178 -14.87 -2.72 -7.93
CA GLU A 178 -15.99 -3.32 -7.20
C GLU A 178 -15.68 -3.48 -5.71
N ALA A 179 -14.44 -3.81 -5.34
CA ALA A 179 -14.01 -3.86 -3.95
C ALA A 179 -14.04 -2.48 -3.27
N GLU A 180 -13.53 -1.45 -3.94
CA GLU A 180 -13.55 -0.06 -3.47
C GLU A 180 -14.96 0.49 -3.28
N LYS A 181 -15.85 0.24 -4.26
CA LYS A 181 -17.28 0.57 -4.12
C LYS A 181 -17.91 -0.13 -2.93
N LYS A 182 -17.60 -1.41 -2.72
CA LYS A 182 -18.17 -2.22 -1.64
C LYS A 182 -17.72 -1.73 -0.26
N ILE A 183 -16.43 -1.41 -0.09
CA ILE A 183 -15.86 -1.07 1.23
C ILE A 183 -16.03 0.42 1.58
N TYR A 184 -15.78 1.32 0.61
CA TYR A 184 -15.77 2.77 0.84
C TYR A 184 -16.82 3.54 0.03
N GLY A 185 -17.50 2.92 -0.94
CA GLY A 185 -18.43 3.63 -1.84
C GLY A 185 -17.73 4.48 -2.89
N ILE A 186 -16.43 4.28 -3.09
CA ILE A 186 -15.60 5.03 -4.04
C ILE A 186 -15.90 4.56 -5.47
N LYS A 187 -16.15 5.50 -6.38
CA LYS A 187 -16.54 5.22 -7.78
C LYS A 187 -15.41 5.41 -8.80
N LEU A 188 -14.26 5.92 -8.34
CA LEU A 188 -13.04 6.12 -9.11
C LEU A 188 -11.87 5.71 -8.22
N THR A 189 -11.10 4.73 -8.68
CA THR A 189 -9.95 4.16 -7.98
C THR A 189 -8.80 4.01 -8.95
N TRP A 190 -7.63 3.62 -8.45
CA TRP A 190 -6.41 3.50 -9.22
C TRP A 190 -5.52 2.38 -8.67
N TYR A 191 -4.63 1.90 -9.52
CA TYR A 191 -3.53 1.00 -9.20
C TYR A 191 -2.37 1.31 -10.16
N PHE A 192 -1.16 0.89 -9.80
CA PHE A 192 0.00 0.94 -10.68
C PHE A 192 0.41 -0.49 -11.04
N LEU A 193 0.60 -0.75 -12.33
CA LEU A 193 0.99 -2.08 -12.84
C LEU A 193 1.99 -1.99 -13.99
N ASN A 194 1.82 -1.01 -14.87
CA ASN A 194 2.64 -0.84 -16.04
C ASN A 194 3.60 0.36 -15.86
N VAL A 195 4.88 0.17 -16.19
CA VAL A 195 5.89 1.23 -16.18
C VAL A 195 6.27 1.57 -17.62
N GLU A 196 6.01 2.82 -18.02
CA GLU A 196 6.51 3.35 -19.29
C GLU A 196 7.99 3.76 -19.13
N ARG A 197 8.92 2.89 -19.57
CA ARG A 197 10.37 3.11 -19.40
C ARG A 197 10.89 4.39 -20.07
N CYS A 198 10.28 4.75 -21.21
CA CYS A 198 10.64 5.94 -21.98
C CYS A 198 9.36 6.58 -22.51
N SER A 199 8.96 7.70 -21.93
CA SER A 199 7.90 8.53 -22.52
C SER A 199 8.49 9.74 -23.20
N ARG A 200 8.10 10.00 -24.46
CA ARG A 200 8.47 11.24 -25.16
C ARG A 200 7.61 12.43 -24.72
N ARG A 201 6.59 12.20 -23.89
CA ARG A 201 5.69 13.23 -23.35
C ARG A 201 5.37 12.90 -21.89
N VAL A 202 5.89 13.72 -20.97
CA VAL A 202 5.42 13.70 -19.58
C VAL A 202 4.17 14.57 -19.54
N THR A 203 2.98 13.95 -19.49
CA THR A 203 1.74 14.68 -19.24
C THR A 203 1.71 15.15 -17.78
N PRO A 204 1.30 16.41 -17.50
CA PRO A 204 1.15 16.91 -16.14
C PRO A 204 0.18 16.09 -15.29
#